data_AF-A0A535FLI4-F1
#
_entry.id   AF-A0A535FLI4-F1
#
_cell.length_a   1.000
_cell.length_b   1.000
_cell.length_c   1.000
_cell.angle_alpha   90.00
_cell.angle_beta   90.00
_cell.angle_gamma   90.00
#
_symmetry.space_group_name_H-M   'P 1'
#
loop_
_entity.id
_entity.type
_entity.pdbx_description
1 polymer ?
#
loop_
_entity_poly.entity_id
_entity_poly.type
_entity_poly.pdbx_seq_one_letter_code
_entity_poly.pdbx_strand_id
1 'polypeptide(L)'
;MAGSLDSHPSENSNWRKHKNACPFYRERWFPCNDVAAGEPMYQVFCLKGTPPLTAGEQEKCFRSKTCCWRLAEKKKQETTASQSTK
;
A
#
# COMPACT_ATOMS: atom_id res chain seq x y z
N MET A 1 21.11 12.78 -3.23
CA MET A 1 19.83 13.42 -3.60
C MET A 1 18.71 12.61 -2.97
N ALA A 2 18.09 13.13 -1.92
CA ALA A 2 16.94 12.50 -1.28
C ALA A 2 15.81 12.46 -2.32
N GLY A 3 15.44 11.25 -2.77
CA GLY A 3 14.46 11.11 -3.84
C GLY A 3 13.15 11.75 -3.45
N SER A 4 12.65 12.68 -4.27
CA SER A 4 11.42 13.43 -4.05
C SER A 4 10.27 12.52 -3.59
N LEU A 5 9.40 13.04 -2.72
CA LEU A 5 8.18 12.37 -2.27
C LEU A 5 7.23 12.00 -3.44
N ASP A 6 7.50 12.50 -4.64
CA ASP A 6 6.77 12.19 -5.87
C ASP A 6 7.38 11.04 -6.70
N SER A 7 8.42 10.36 -6.20
CA SER A 7 9.09 9.31 -7.00
C SER A 7 8.20 8.08 -7.19
N HIS A 8 7.77 7.80 -8.42
CA HIS A 8 6.99 6.59 -8.72
C HIS A 8 7.83 5.32 -8.51
N PRO A 9 7.26 4.19 -8.05
CA PRO A 9 7.98 2.92 -7.91
C PRO A 9 8.57 2.34 -9.20
N SER A 10 8.18 2.88 -10.36
CA SER A 10 8.77 2.52 -11.65
C SER A 10 10.07 3.27 -11.93
N GLU A 11 10.26 4.44 -11.32
CA GLU A 11 11.38 5.35 -11.60
C GLU A 11 12.52 5.20 -10.60
N ASN A 12 12.25 4.62 -9.42
CA ASN A 12 13.21 4.50 -8.34
C ASN A 12 13.31 3.03 -7.85
N SER A 13 14.50 2.45 -7.85
CA SER A 13 14.70 1.06 -7.43
C SER A 13 14.64 0.84 -5.91
N ASN A 14 14.53 1.91 -5.10
CA ASN A 14 14.48 1.81 -3.64
C ASN A 14 13.13 1.32 -3.08
N TRP A 15 12.13 1.12 -3.94
CA TRP A 15 10.83 0.60 -3.52
C TRP A 15 10.89 -0.91 -3.26
N ARG A 16 10.65 -1.27 -2.01
CA ARG A 16 10.60 -2.66 -1.54
C ARG A 16 9.19 -3.19 -1.59
N LYS A 17 9.08 -4.49 -1.89
CA LYS A 17 7.85 -5.27 -1.78
C LYS A 17 7.94 -6.11 -0.51
N HIS A 18 6.95 -5.97 0.37
CA HIS A 18 6.85 -6.82 1.55
C HIS A 18 6.41 -8.24 1.18
N LYS A 19 7.06 -9.28 1.73
CA LYS A 19 6.82 -10.70 1.36
C LYS A 19 5.39 -11.18 1.66
N ASN A 20 4.77 -10.62 2.69
CA ASN A 20 3.42 -11.00 3.15
C ASN A 20 2.35 -9.97 2.80
N ALA A 21 2.73 -8.83 2.23
CA ALA A 21 1.79 -7.78 1.91
C ALA A 21 1.11 -7.96 0.56
N CYS A 22 0.10 -7.11 0.34
CA CYS A 22 -0.59 -6.90 -0.91
C CYS A 22 0.40 -6.79 -2.08
N PRO A 23 0.15 -7.47 -3.20
CA PRO A 23 1.05 -7.44 -4.36
C PRO A 23 1.25 -6.02 -4.92
N PHE A 24 0.32 -5.11 -4.66
CA PHE A 24 0.35 -3.71 -5.08
C PHE A 24 0.97 -2.75 -4.03
N TYR A 25 1.25 -3.24 -2.83
CA TYR A 25 1.86 -2.43 -1.77
C TYR A 25 3.36 -2.30 -2.02
N ARG A 26 3.87 -1.08 -1.94
CA ARG A 26 5.30 -0.75 -2.01
C ARG A 26 5.63 0.18 -0.85
N GLU A 27 6.83 0.00 -0.30
CA GLU A 27 7.37 0.90 0.71
C GLU A 27 8.82 1.25 0.39
N ARG A 28 9.26 2.44 0.79
CA ARG A 28 10.66 2.83 0.74
C ARG A 28 11.03 3.52 2.06
N TRP A 29 12.25 3.27 2.49
CA TRP A 29 12.81 3.89 3.70
C TRP A 29 13.75 5.03 3.28
N PHE A 30 13.76 6.10 4.05
CA PHE A 30 14.66 7.24 3.83
C PHE A 30 15.78 7.18 4.87
N PRO A 31 16.97 6.65 4.53
CA PRO A 31 18.04 6.44 5.51
C PRO A 31 18.69 7.74 6.02
N CYS A 32 18.41 8.88 5.38
CA CYS A 32 18.99 10.18 5.69
C CYS A 32 17.89 11.24 5.90
N ASN A 33 16.72 10.84 6.44
CA ASN A 33 15.64 11.77 6.71
C ASN A 33 15.91 12.58 7.99
N ASP A 34 15.53 13.85 7.98
CA ASP A 34 15.61 14.71 9.17
C ASP A 34 14.27 14.71 9.90
N VAL A 35 14.16 13.85 10.92
CA VAL A 35 12.94 13.70 11.74
C VAL A 35 12.63 14.99 12.50
N ALA A 36 13.65 15.76 12.89
CA ALA A 36 13.49 17.02 13.62
C ALA A 36 12.92 18.12 12.72
N ALA A 37 13.23 18.09 11.43
CA ALA A 37 12.63 18.94 10.40
C ALA A 37 11.25 18.44 9.92
N GLY A 38 10.75 17.31 10.44
CA GLY A 38 9.46 16.74 10.07
C GLY A 38 9.49 15.88 8.80
N GLU A 39 10.67 15.42 8.35
CA GLU A 39 10.75 14.56 7.18
C GLU A 39 10.30 13.11 7.47
N PRO A 40 9.52 12.50 6.58
CA PRO A 40 9.00 11.14 6.79
C PRO A 40 10.12 10.09 6.76
N MET A 41 10.12 9.19 7.74
CA MET A 41 11.07 8.06 7.82
C MET A 41 10.88 7.02 6.71
N TYR A 42 9.63 6.82 6.30
CA TYR A 42 9.27 5.90 5.24
C TYR A 42 8.09 6.45 4.44
N GLN A 43 7.96 5.97 3.22
CA GLN A 43 6.83 6.28 2.35
C GLN A 43 6.22 5.00 1.83
N VAL A 44 4.89 5.00 1.76
CA VAL A 44 4.07 3.91 1.26
C VAL A 44 3.43 4.32 -0.06
N PHE A 45 3.40 3.40 -1.02
CA PHE A 45 2.74 3.58 -2.30
C PHE A 45 1.90 2.37 -2.65
N CYS A 46 0.74 2.62 -3.24
CA CYS A 46 -0.12 1.59 -3.79
C CYS A 46 -0.17 1.74 -5.30
N LEU A 47 0.20 0.68 -6.03
CA LEU A 47 0.13 0.66 -7.50
C LEU A 47 -1.30 0.81 -8.07
N LYS A 48 -2.32 0.75 -7.22
CA LYS A 48 -3.73 1.02 -7.59
C LYS A 48 -4.17 2.44 -7.26
N GLY A 49 -3.28 3.34 -6.85
CA GLY A 49 -3.60 4.71 -6.46
C GLY A 49 -4.41 4.80 -5.16
N THR A 50 -4.46 3.71 -4.38
CA THR A 50 -5.20 3.65 -3.11
C THR A 50 -4.25 3.26 -1.99
N PRO A 51 -3.37 4.15 -1.53
CA PRO A 51 -2.54 3.87 -0.37
C PRO A 51 -3.41 3.65 0.89
N PRO A 52 -2.92 2.92 1.90
CA PRO A 52 -3.55 2.93 3.21
C PRO A 52 -3.36 4.30 3.85
N LEU A 53 -4.42 4.90 4.40
CA LEU A 53 -4.36 6.19 5.10
C LEU A 53 -4.25 6.01 6.61
N THR A 54 -4.59 4.83 7.10
CA THR A 54 -4.58 4.48 8.53
C THR A 54 -3.72 3.25 8.80
N ALA A 55 -3.21 3.14 10.02
CA ALA A 55 -2.46 1.95 10.47
C ALA A 55 -3.28 0.66 10.26
N GLY A 56 -4.58 0.68 10.57
CA GLY A 56 -5.45 -0.48 10.36
C GLY A 56 -5.59 -0.88 8.89
N GLU A 57 -5.60 0.07 7.96
CA GLU A 57 -5.56 -0.25 6.52
C GLU A 57 -4.20 -0.79 6.08
N GLN A 58 -3.12 -0.28 6.65
CA GLN A 58 -1.77 -0.78 6.39
C GLN A 58 -1.61 -2.22 6.88
N GLU A 59 -2.15 -2.57 8.04
CA GLU A 59 -2.17 -3.95 8.53
C GLU A 59 -2.96 -4.89 7.60
N LYS A 60 -4.12 -4.45 7.08
CA LYS A 60 -4.87 -5.21 6.08
C LYS A 60 -4.05 -5.44 4.80
N CYS A 61 -3.30 -4.43 4.36
CA CYS A 61 -2.34 -4.56 3.27
C CYS A 61 -1.26 -5.60 3.60
N PHE A 62 -0.69 -5.58 4.80
CA PHE A 62 0.35 -6.51 5.25
C PHE A 62 -0.08 -7.96 5.45
N ARG A 63 -1.39 -8.20 5.62
CA ARG A 63 -1.96 -9.55 5.77
C ARG A 63 -2.47 -10.17 4.47
N SER A 64 -2.46 -9.43 3.37
CA SER A 64 -3.07 -9.85 2.11
C SER A 64 -2.05 -10.23 1.05
N LYS A 65 -1.32 -11.34 1.25
CA LYS A 65 -0.21 -11.76 0.38
C LYS A 65 -0.61 -12.04 -1.08
N THR A 66 -1.80 -12.59 -1.30
CA THR A 66 -2.23 -13.13 -2.59
C THR A 66 -3.03 -12.13 -3.43
N CYS A 67 -3.70 -11.16 -2.80
CA CYS A 67 -4.55 -10.18 -3.48
C CYS A 67 -4.70 -8.88 -2.68
N CYS A 68 -5.28 -7.84 -3.29
CA CYS A 68 -5.61 -6.62 -2.56
C CYS A 68 -6.86 -6.84 -1.70
N TRP A 69 -6.80 -6.52 -0.41
CA TRP A 69 -7.93 -6.65 0.50
C TRP A 69 -9.15 -5.86 0.02
N ARG A 70 -8.97 -4.64 -0.53
CA ARG A 70 -10.08 -3.85 -1.07
C ARG A 70 -10.78 -4.54 -2.24
N LEU A 71 -10.01 -5.20 -3.11
CA LEU A 71 -10.57 -5.95 -4.24
C LEU A 71 -11.27 -7.22 -3.75
N ALA A 72 -10.72 -7.89 -2.74
CA ALA A 72 -11.34 -9.06 -2.14
C ALA A 72 -12.68 -8.72 -1.46
N GLU A 73 -12.73 -7.62 -0.72
CA GLU A 73 -13.95 -7.13 -0.06
C GLU A 73 -15.01 -6.70 -1.08
N LYS A 74 -14.62 -5.99 -2.15
CA LYS A 74 -15.55 -5.64 -3.24
C LYS A 74 -16.17 -6.90 -3.87
N LYS A 75 -15.34 -7.90 -4.19
CA LYS A 75 -15.81 -9.17 -4.77
C LYS A 75 -16.77 -9.90 -3.84
N LYS A 76 -16.52 -9.91 -2.52
CA LYS A 76 -17.45 -10.49 -1.54
C LYS A 76 -18.79 -9.76 -1.58
N GLN A 77 -18.80 -8.43 -1.56
CA GLN A 77 -20.04 -7.65 -1.61
C GLN A 77 -20.85 -7.93 -2.87
N GLU A 78 -20.20 -8.03 -4.03
CA GLU A 78 -20.84 -8.39 -5.31
C GLU A 78 -21.47 -9.80 -5.24
N THR A 79 -20.80 -10.75 -4.59
CA THR A 79 -21.29 -12.13 -4.47
C THR A 79 -22.50 -12.23 -3.53
N THR A 80 -22.50 -11.47 -2.43
CA THR A 80 -23.62 -11.46 -1.46
C THR A 80 -24.83 -10.70 -2.01
N ALA A 81 -24.61 -9.62 -2.77
CA ALA A 81 -25.70 -8.85 -3.39
C ALA A 81 -26.47 -9.68 -4.42
N SER A 82 -25.81 -10.54 -5.18
CA SER A 82 -26.46 -11.44 -6.14
C SER A 82 -27.25 -12.61 -5.51
N GLN A 83 -27.14 -12.84 -4.19
CA GLN A 83 -27.87 -13.90 -3.49
C GLN A 83 -29.19 -13.43 -2.84
N SER A 84 -29.47 -12.12 -2.84
CA SER A 84 -30.64 -11.54 -2.18
C SER A 84 -31.82 -11.23 -3.11
N THR A 85 -31.89 -11.92 -4.26
CA THR A 85 -33.00 -11.80 -5.24
C THR A 85 -33.60 -13.16 -5.57
N LYS A 86 -34.01 -13.90 -4.54
CA LYS A 86 -34.79 -15.13 -4.71
C LYS A 86 -35.82 -15.28 -3.62
#